data_AF-A0A957ZXF3-F1
#
_entry.id   AF-A0A957ZXF3-F1
#
_cell.length_a   1.000
_cell.length_b   1.000
_cell.length_c   1.000
_cell.angle_alpha   90.00
_cell.angle_beta   90.00
_cell.angle_gamma   90.00
#
_symmetry.space_group_name_H-M   'P 1'
#
loop_
_entity.id
_entity.type
_entity.pdbx_description
1 polymer ?
#
loop_
_entity_poly.entity_id
_entity_poly.type
_entity_poly.pdbx_seq_one_letter_code
_entity_poly.pdbx_strand_id
1 'polypeptide(L)'
;MAKRRSRKKPNIILMGIDSLRRDHMSCYGYDRLTTPHIDRFAQGATLFEQTFSAYIPTTSAYASMLTGMDVFSTQVVALRHKGQLR
;
A
#
# COMPACT_ATOMS: atom_id res chain seq x y z
N MET A 1 10.37 10.65 40.85
CA MET A 1 9.61 10.16 39.67
C MET A 1 10.32 10.62 38.41
N ALA A 2 10.82 9.71 37.56
CA ALA A 2 11.55 10.08 36.35
C ALA A 2 10.59 10.58 35.26
N LYS A 3 10.82 11.79 34.75
CA LYS A 3 10.03 12.43 33.69
C LYS A 3 10.23 11.65 32.38
N ARG A 4 9.18 10.98 31.89
CA ARG A 4 9.21 10.25 30.61
C ARG A 4 9.53 11.24 29.50
N ARG A 5 10.71 11.14 28.87
CA ARG A 5 11.06 11.93 27.68
C ARG A 5 9.96 11.71 26.63
N SER A 6 9.34 12.80 26.19
CA SER A 6 8.47 12.81 25.01
C SER A 6 9.31 12.35 23.82
N ARG A 7 9.19 11.07 23.43
CA ARG A 7 9.85 10.57 22.22
C ARG A 7 9.20 11.27 21.04
N LYS A 8 10.02 12.00 20.26
CA LYS A 8 9.60 12.57 18.99
C LYS A 8 8.92 11.47 18.16
N LYS A 9 7.70 11.71 17.70
CA LYS A 9 6.98 10.76 16.84
C LYS A 9 7.77 10.58 15.54
N PRO A 10 7.81 9.37 14.97
CA PRO A 10 8.45 9.15 13.67
C PRO A 10 7.65 9.88 12.57
N ASN A 11 8.35 10.28 11.52
CA ASN A 11 7.69 10.65 10.27
C ASN A 11 7.27 9.38 9.55
N ILE A 12 6.11 9.40 8.89
CA ILE A 12 5.58 8.25 8.13
C ILE A 12 5.44 8.70 6.67
N ILE A 13 6.01 7.91 5.76
CA ILE A 13 5.87 8.11 4.30
C ILE A 13 5.16 6.87 3.75
N LEU A 14 4.00 7.07 3.13
CA LEU A 14 3.28 6.04 2.39
C LEU A 14 3.49 6.28 0.90
N MET A 15 4.15 5.32 0.22
CA MET A 15 4.39 5.37 -1.23
C MET A 15 3.39 4.48 -1.94
N GLY A 16 2.48 5.08 -2.70
CA GLY A 16 1.53 4.38 -3.56
C GLY A 16 2.08 4.23 -4.98
N ILE A 17 1.92 3.04 -5.57
CA ILE A 17 2.28 2.76 -6.97
C ILE A 17 1.07 2.10 -7.64
N ASP A 18 0.68 2.60 -8.82
CA ASP A 18 -0.47 2.08 -9.55
C ASP A 18 -0.09 0.93 -10.49
N SER A 19 -0.96 -0.07 -10.59
CA SER A 19 -0.85 -1.22 -11.50
C SER A 19 0.43 -2.08 -11.35
N LEU A 20 1.23 -1.89 -10.30
CA LEU A 20 2.44 -2.67 -10.04
C LEU A 20 2.11 -4.10 -9.62
N ARG A 21 2.73 -5.08 -10.26
CA ARG A 21 2.61 -6.50 -9.90
C ARG A 21 3.90 -7.03 -9.30
N ARG A 22 3.79 -7.79 -8.20
CA ARG A 22 4.91 -8.44 -7.52
C ARG A 22 5.75 -9.33 -8.44
N ASP A 23 5.13 -10.01 -9.39
CA ASP A 23 5.77 -11.03 -10.24
C ASP A 23 6.63 -10.41 -11.36
N HIS A 24 6.63 -9.09 -11.48
CA HIS A 24 7.48 -8.34 -12.43
C HIS A 24 8.49 -7.44 -11.70
N MET A 25 8.76 -7.70 -10.43
CA MET A 25 9.71 -6.97 -9.60
C MET A 25 10.90 -7.88 -9.25
N SER A 26 12.12 -7.40 -9.49
CA SER A 26 13.35 -8.20 -9.29
C SER A 26 13.56 -8.58 -7.83
N CYS A 27 13.14 -7.75 -6.87
CA CYS A 27 13.18 -8.10 -5.44
C CYS A 27 12.29 -9.29 -5.04
N TYR A 28 11.36 -9.72 -5.90
CA TYR A 28 10.53 -10.91 -5.70
C TYR A 28 10.95 -12.09 -6.60
N GLY A 29 12.11 -12.00 -7.26
CA GLY A 29 12.66 -13.07 -8.10
C GLY A 29 12.31 -12.99 -9.59
N TYR A 30 11.87 -11.83 -10.09
CA TYR A 30 11.70 -11.64 -11.53
C TYR A 30 13.05 -11.63 -12.26
N ASP A 31 13.15 -12.33 -13.40
CA ASP A 31 14.41 -12.55 -14.13
C ASP A 31 15.09 -11.27 -14.65
N ARG A 32 14.32 -10.18 -14.83
CA ARG A 32 14.84 -8.89 -15.28
C ARG A 32 14.99 -7.95 -14.09
N LEU A 33 16.09 -7.19 -14.05
CA LEU A 33 16.32 -6.13 -13.07
C LEU A 33 15.40 -4.92 -13.32
N THR A 34 14.15 -4.99 -12.89
CA THR A 34 13.13 -3.95 -13.11
C THR A 34 13.04 -2.95 -11.96
N THR A 35 13.50 -3.29 -10.76
CA THR A 35 13.31 -2.46 -9.56
C THR A 35 14.58 -2.19 -8.76
N PRO A 36 15.73 -1.82 -9.37
CA PRO A 36 17.04 -1.78 -8.71
C PRO A 36 17.10 -0.92 -7.43
N HIS A 37 16.31 0.16 -7.35
CA HIS A 37 16.22 0.99 -6.14
C HIS A 37 15.38 0.36 -5.02
N ILE A 38 14.30 -0.33 -5.37
CA ILE A 38 13.46 -1.06 -4.40
C ILE A 38 14.22 -2.29 -3.89
N ASP A 39 14.96 -2.97 -4.76
CA ASP A 39 15.80 -4.12 -4.40
C ASP A 39 16.84 -3.71 -3.35
N ARG A 40 17.54 -2.59 -3.56
CA ARG A 40 18.49 -2.04 -2.57
C ARG A 40 17.80 -1.68 -1.26
N PHE A 41 16.60 -1.10 -1.31
CA PHE A 41 15.84 -0.75 -0.11
C PHE A 41 15.40 -2.01 0.66
N ALA A 42 14.97 -3.06 -0.05
CA ALA A 42 14.51 -4.31 0.54
C ALA A 42 15.60 -5.03 1.36
N GLN A 43 16.88 -4.86 1.02
CA GLN A 43 18.01 -5.45 1.76
C GLN A 43 18.06 -5.02 3.24
N GLY A 44 17.57 -3.82 3.56
CA GLY A 44 17.52 -3.29 4.93
C GLY A 44 16.10 -3.16 5.49
N ALA A 45 15.09 -3.66 4.78
CA ALA A 45 13.69 -3.51 5.13
C ALA A 45 13.01 -4.88 5.32
N THR A 46 11.78 -4.86 5.83
CA THR A 46 10.93 -6.05 5.84
C THR A 46 10.20 -6.15 4.50
N LEU A 47 10.49 -7.21 3.74
CA LEU A 47 9.80 -7.52 2.49
C LEU A 47 8.61 -8.45 2.79
N PHE A 48 7.41 -8.07 2.36
CA PHE A 48 6.21 -8.89 2.52
C PHE A 48 5.96 -9.70 1.25
N GLU A 49 6.18 -11.01 1.31
CA GLU A 49 6.05 -11.90 0.16
C GLU A 49 4.62 -12.34 -0.15
N GLN A 50 3.62 -12.00 0.68
CA GLN A 50 2.24 -12.43 0.51
C GLN A 50 1.28 -11.25 0.79
N THR A 51 1.47 -10.15 0.05
CA THR A 51 0.62 -8.95 0.14
C THR A 51 -0.33 -8.90 -1.04
N PHE A 52 -1.63 -8.84 -0.75
CA PHE A 52 -2.69 -8.77 -1.75
C PHE A 52 -3.45 -7.45 -1.63
N SER A 53 -3.95 -6.93 -2.74
CA SER A 53 -4.87 -5.79 -2.68
C SER A 53 -6.19 -6.25 -2.07
N ALA A 54 -6.70 -5.52 -1.07
CA ALA A 54 -7.98 -5.85 -0.45
C ALA A 54 -9.13 -5.78 -1.46
N TYR A 55 -9.07 -4.82 -2.39
CA TYR A 55 -10.07 -4.60 -3.43
C TYR A 55 -9.44 -4.05 -4.72
N ILE A 56 -10.18 -4.14 -5.81
CA ILE A 56 -9.88 -3.55 -7.13
C ILE A 56 -11.20 -2.89 -7.57
N PRO A 57 -11.20 -1.65 -8.09
CA PRO A 57 -10.09 -0.89 -8.69
C PRO A 57 -9.43 0.15 -7.76
N THR A 58 -8.52 0.99 -8.30
CA THR A 58 -7.65 1.92 -7.56
C THR A 58 -8.38 2.71 -6.47
N THR A 59 -9.53 3.35 -6.77
CA THR A 59 -10.28 4.12 -5.76
C THR A 59 -10.71 3.27 -4.57
N SER A 60 -11.23 2.06 -4.81
CA SER A 60 -11.64 1.11 -3.77
C SER A 60 -10.45 0.62 -2.95
N ALA A 61 -9.35 0.27 -3.62
CA ALA A 61 -8.13 -0.22 -2.97
C ALA A 61 -7.53 0.82 -2.00
N TYR A 62 -7.40 2.06 -2.47
CA TYR A 62 -6.88 3.16 -1.65
C TYR A 62 -7.85 3.57 -0.54
N ALA A 63 -9.17 3.56 -0.80
CA ALA A 63 -10.16 3.83 0.24
C ALA A 63 -10.02 2.83 1.40
N SER A 64 -9.94 1.54 1.10
CA SER A 64 -9.70 0.51 2.12
C SER A 64 -8.35 0.66 2.81
N MET A 65 -7.28 0.96 2.08
CA MET A 65 -5.94 1.15 2.66
C MET A 65 -5.87 2.32 3.66
N LEU A 66 -6.53 3.43 3.35
CA LEU A 66 -6.48 4.66 4.16
C LEU A 66 -7.46 4.63 5.33
N THR A 67 -8.56 3.90 5.22
CA THR A 67 -9.61 3.85 6.25
C THR A 67 -9.55 2.61 7.13
N GLY A 68 -8.93 1.53 6.65
CA GLY A 68 -9.02 0.21 7.28
C GLY A 68 -10.40 -0.45 7.15
N MET A 69 -11.27 0.07 6.30
CA MET A 69 -12.65 -0.42 6.10
C MET A 69 -12.81 -1.14 4.75
N ASP A 70 -13.81 -2.02 4.66
CA ASP A 70 -14.16 -2.70 3.42
C ASP A 70 -14.95 -1.82 2.44
N VAL A 71 -15.23 -2.33 1.24
CA VAL A 71 -15.93 -1.58 0.19
C VAL A 71 -17.42 -1.35 0.44
N PHE A 72 -18.07 -2.18 1.27
CA PHE A 72 -19.46 -1.93 1.68
C PHE A 72 -19.51 -0.79 2.69
N SER A 73 -18.58 -0.77 3.63
CA SER A 73 -18.45 0.30 4.62
C SER A 73 -18.08 1.65 3.98
N THR A 74 -17.16 1.65 3.01
CA THR A 74 -16.76 2.88 2.30
C THR A 74 -17.71 3.28 1.18
N GLN A 75 -18.58 2.36 0.73
CA GLN A 75 -19.43 2.50 -0.46
C GLN A 75 -18.65 2.81 -1.77
N VAL A 76 -17.33 2.59 -1.77
CA VAL A 76 -16.46 2.78 -2.93
C VAL A 76 -16.19 1.42 -3.56
N VAL A 77 -17.10 0.94 -4.40
CA VAL A 77 -17.03 -0.41 -5.01
C VAL A 77 -16.42 -0.42 -6.43
N ALA A 78 -16.29 0.74 -7.09
CA ALA A 78 -15.76 0.85 -8.46
C ALA A 78 -15.16 2.24 -8.76
N LEU A 79 -14.46 2.39 -9.90
CA LEU A 79 -13.86 3.67 -10.36
C LEU A 79 -14.90 4.77 -10.63
N ARG A 80 -16.17 4.41 -10.83
CA ARG A 80 -17.18 5.31 -11.39
C ARG A 80 -18.28 5.59 -10.37
N HIS A 81 -18.23 6.77 -9.79
CA HIS A 81 -19.42 7.51 -9.35
C HIS A 81 -20.00 8.25 -10.57
N LYS A 82 -20.84 7.58 -11.37
CA LYS A 82 -21.82 8.29 -12.23
C LYS A 82 -23.20 7.71 -11.94
N GLY A 83 -23.89 8.33 -11.00
CA GLY A 83 -25.24 8.00 -10.55
C GLY A 83 -25.45 8.56 -9.15
N GLN A 84 -26.68 9.00 -8.82
CA GLN A 84 -26.98 9.41 -7.44
C GLN A 84 -26.78 8.21 -6.52
N LEU A 85 -25.94 8.39 -5.49
CA LEU A 85 -26.00 7.61 -4.28
C LEU A 85 -27.41 7.83 -3.70
N ARG A 86 -28.14 6.75 -3.43
CA ARG A 86 -29.25 6.86 -2.48
C ARG A 86 -28.67 7.11 -1.09
#